data_AF-A0A172TGY5-F1
#
_entry.id   AF-A0A172TGY5-F1
#
_cell.length_a   1.000
_cell.length_b   1.000
_cell.length_c   1.000
_cell.angle_alpha   90.00
_cell.angle_beta   90.00
_cell.angle_gamma   90.00
#
_symmetry.space_group_name_H-M   'P 1'
#
loop_
_entity.id
_entity.type
_entity.pdbx_description
1 polymer ?
#
loop_
_entity_poly.entity_id
_entity_poly.type
_entity_poly.pdbx_seq_one_letter_code
_entity_poly.pdbx_strand_id
1 'polypeptide(L)'
;MSGEPGWRWRNHKDLIYLFIITDLVLFMILVSVWRFHSAQELINQISFGSTLASILLALVAMVYSYFQSFESSNQNRQVQQALHQISSKVDEFKEIKQELSDMRRDSKESNDHLISMLNKVTDKASKDVGSIFHSLRENGFEVSEDLEKAISAQYRKKFESEIAKIRGRFSARVQPSAIDQALDALIRKQFEPGTEVSLLEVVDLLVYQGVEYTGGELKRAIDAAETQGLLHRVNSNGVVKIIIGDR
;
A
#
# COMPACT_ATOMS: atom_id res chain seq x y z
N MET A 1 -10.35 -20.95 17.48
CA MET A 1 -8.89 -21.16 17.40
C MET A 1 -8.55 -22.34 18.30
N SER A 2 -8.55 -23.55 17.74
CA SER A 2 -8.22 -24.80 18.44
C SER A 2 -6.93 -25.32 17.84
N GLY A 3 -5.85 -25.27 18.64
CA GLY A 3 -4.58 -25.88 18.28
C GLY A 3 -4.69 -27.38 18.40
N GLU A 4 -4.58 -28.09 17.28
CA GLU A 4 -4.38 -29.54 17.29
C GLU A 4 -2.89 -29.85 17.47
N PRO A 5 -2.50 -30.75 18.39
CA PRO A 5 -1.12 -31.15 18.57
C PRO A 5 -0.66 -32.05 17.41
N GLY A 6 0.40 -31.60 16.73
CA GLY A 6 1.02 -32.22 15.56
C GLY A 6 1.80 -33.50 15.84
N TRP A 7 1.09 -34.57 16.26
CA TRP A 7 1.60 -35.95 16.19
C TRP A 7 0.66 -36.81 15.35
N ARG A 8 0.40 -36.38 14.11
CA ARG A 8 -0.23 -37.25 13.10
C ARG A 8 0.83 -38.14 12.49
N TRP A 9 0.96 -39.34 13.07
CA TRP A 9 1.26 -40.61 12.40
C TRP A 9 1.96 -40.48 11.04
N ARG A 10 3.30 -40.52 11.07
CA ARG A 10 4.10 -40.95 9.91
C ARG A 10 3.55 -42.31 9.48
N ASN A 11 3.12 -42.35 8.22
CA ASN A 11 2.61 -43.47 7.43
C ASN A 11 2.87 -44.86 8.01
N HIS A 12 1.87 -45.77 8.00
CA HIS A 12 2.02 -47.18 8.39
C HIS A 12 3.24 -47.89 7.76
N LYS A 13 3.71 -47.39 6.60
CA LYS A 13 4.94 -47.83 5.93
C LYS A 13 6.20 -47.56 6.77
N ASP A 14 6.31 -46.42 7.44
CA ASP A 14 7.47 -46.06 8.26
C ASP A 14 7.59 -46.94 9.52
N LEU A 15 6.47 -47.34 10.11
CA LEU A 15 6.44 -48.28 11.23
C LEU A 15 6.87 -49.68 10.79
N ILE A 16 6.44 -50.13 9.61
CA ILE A 16 6.86 -51.42 9.04
C ILE A 16 8.36 -51.41 8.71
N TYR A 17 8.87 -50.33 8.10
CA TYR A 17 10.31 -50.20 7.84
C TYR A 17 11.13 -50.18 9.12
N LEU A 18 10.67 -49.47 10.15
CA LEU A 18 11.33 -49.43 11.45
C LEU A 18 11.33 -50.81 12.12
N PHE A 19 10.23 -51.56 12.03
CA PHE A 19 10.14 -52.93 12.56
C PHE A 19 11.07 -53.88 11.82
N ILE A 20 11.09 -53.86 10.49
CA ILE A 20 11.96 -54.73 9.67
C ILE A 20 13.44 -54.43 9.93
N ILE A 21 13.83 -53.17 9.99
CA ILE A 21 15.22 -52.79 10.26
C ILE A 21 15.64 -53.24 11.66
N THR A 22 14.77 -53.07 12.66
CA THR A 22 15.06 -53.45 14.05
C THR A 22 15.18 -54.97 14.19
N ASP A 23 14.27 -55.74 13.57
CA ASP A 23 14.29 -57.21 13.60
C ASP A 23 15.50 -57.80 12.88
N LEU A 24 15.88 -57.22 11.75
CA LEU A 24 17.04 -57.65 10.96
C LEU A 24 18.37 -57.40 11.71
N VAL A 25 18.48 -56.26 12.41
CA VAL A 25 19.64 -55.98 13.28
C VAL A 25 19.70 -56.94 14.46
N LEU A 26 18.56 -57.23 15.10
CA LEU A 26 18.47 -58.17 16.23
C LEU A 26 18.86 -59.59 15.81
N PHE A 27 18.37 -60.03 14.65
CA PHE A 27 18.71 -61.33 14.05
C PHE A 27 20.21 -61.44 13.74
N MET A 28 20.82 -60.38 13.21
CA MET A 28 22.25 -60.36 12.88
C MET A 28 23.13 -60.46 14.14
N ILE A 29 22.72 -59.84 15.25
CA ILE A 29 23.40 -59.94 16.55
C ILE A 29 23.28 -61.37 17.09
N LEU A 30 22.09 -61.98 17.05
CA LEU A 30 21.86 -63.37 17.50
C LEU A 30 22.73 -64.38 16.73
N VAL A 31 22.77 -64.27 15.40
CA VAL A 31 23.61 -65.14 14.55
C VAL A 31 25.10 -64.95 14.83
N SER A 32 25.53 -63.72 15.08
CA SER A 32 26.93 -63.42 15.45
C SER A 32 27.29 -64.04 16.80
N VAL A 33 26.43 -63.91 17.81
CA VAL A 33 26.67 -64.49 19.14
C VAL A 33 26.73 -66.03 19.09
N TRP A 34 25.91 -66.66 18.26
CA TRP A 34 25.84 -68.13 18.18
C TRP A 34 27.07 -68.77 17.52
N ARG A 35 27.80 -68.02 16.68
CA ARG A 35 28.93 -68.54 15.90
C ARG A 35 30.28 -68.52 16.64
N PHE A 36 30.41 -67.77 17.73
CA PHE A 36 31.66 -67.65 18.47
C PHE A 36 31.54 -68.29 19.87
N HIS A 37 32.29 -69.37 20.09
CA HIS A 37 32.27 -70.13 21.34
C HIS A 37 33.17 -69.52 22.44
N SER A 38 34.01 -68.53 22.10
CA SER A 38 34.87 -67.80 23.04
C SER A 38 34.42 -66.35 23.17
N ALA A 39 34.11 -65.92 24.40
CA ALA A 39 33.63 -64.55 24.66
C ALA A 39 34.68 -63.48 24.32
N GLN A 40 35.97 -63.82 24.42
CA GLN A 40 37.06 -62.86 24.29
C GLN A 40 37.29 -62.39 22.84
N GLU A 41 37.21 -63.31 21.87
CA GLU A 41 37.39 -62.98 20.45
C GLU A 41 36.20 -62.18 19.90
N LEU A 42 35.00 -62.52 20.37
CA LEU A 42 33.74 -61.85 20.04
C LEU A 42 33.75 -60.39 20.52
N ILE A 43 34.17 -60.15 21.76
CA ILE A 43 34.28 -58.81 22.34
C ILE A 43 35.29 -57.95 21.56
N ASN A 44 36.44 -58.51 21.18
CA ASN A 44 37.46 -57.77 20.43
C ASN A 44 36.99 -57.39 19.01
N GLN A 45 36.25 -58.28 18.33
CA GLN A 45 35.69 -57.98 17.01
C GLN A 45 34.54 -56.96 17.06
N ILE A 46 33.66 -57.04 18.09
CA ILE A 46 32.60 -56.05 18.30
C ILE A 46 33.21 -54.68 18.60
N SER A 47 34.23 -54.61 19.46
CA SER A 47 34.90 -53.36 19.81
C SER A 47 35.56 -52.69 18.58
N PHE A 48 36.16 -53.49 17.70
CA PHE A 48 36.70 -52.99 16.44
C PHE A 48 35.60 -52.53 15.48
N GLY A 49 34.54 -53.32 15.33
CA GLY A 49 33.40 -53.00 14.46
C GLY A 49 32.66 -51.74 14.90
N SER A 50 32.47 -51.53 16.21
CA SER A 50 31.82 -50.34 16.74
C SER A 50 32.65 -49.07 16.54
N THR A 51 33.97 -49.18 16.65
CA THR A 51 34.89 -48.07 16.38
C THR A 51 34.87 -47.70 14.90
N LEU A 52 34.93 -48.68 13.99
CA LEU A 52 34.86 -48.45 12.55
C LEU A 52 33.50 -47.85 12.14
N ALA A 53 32.40 -48.38 12.69
CA ALA A 53 31.06 -47.84 12.47
C ALA A 53 30.94 -46.38 12.94
N SER A 54 31.53 -46.02 14.08
CA SER A 54 31.55 -44.64 14.59
C SER A 54 32.29 -43.69 13.65
N ILE A 55 33.43 -44.12 13.10
CA ILE A 55 34.20 -43.33 12.12
C ILE A 55 33.38 -43.12 10.84
N LEU A 56 32.73 -44.17 10.34
CA LEU A 56 31.86 -44.08 9.16
C LEU A 56 30.66 -43.16 9.40
N LEU A 57 30.04 -43.24 10.59
CA LEU A 57 28.90 -42.39 10.94
C LEU A 57 29.31 -40.91 11.01
N ALA A 58 30.49 -40.61 11.59
CA ALA A 58 31.07 -39.28 11.61
C ALA A 58 31.34 -38.74 10.19
N LEU A 59 31.85 -39.57 9.27
CA LEU A 59 32.05 -39.19 7.87
C LEU A 59 30.72 -38.85 7.18
N VAL A 60 29.68 -39.67 7.37
CA VAL A 60 28.35 -39.41 6.81
C VAL A 60 27.78 -38.09 7.35
N ALA A 61 27.93 -37.84 8.65
CA ALA A 61 27.48 -36.58 9.26
C ALA A 61 28.21 -35.35 8.67
N MET A 62 29.52 -35.47 8.43
CA MET A 62 30.30 -34.40 7.80
C MET A 62 29.86 -34.15 6.35
N VAL A 63 29.64 -35.20 5.56
CA VAL A 63 29.13 -35.09 4.17
C VAL A 63 27.73 -34.48 4.14
N TYR A 64 26.84 -34.90 5.03
CA TYR A 64 25.50 -34.33 5.13
C TYR A 64 25.54 -32.85 5.48
N SER A 65 26.38 -32.46 6.45
CA SER A 65 26.57 -31.06 6.84
C SER A 65 27.11 -30.22 5.68
N TYR A 66 27.99 -30.79 4.85
CA TYR A 66 28.49 -30.13 3.65
C TYR A 66 27.38 -29.88 2.62
N PHE A 67 26.58 -30.90 2.29
CA PHE A 67 25.45 -30.75 1.36
C PHE A 67 24.41 -29.75 1.88
N GLN A 68 24.06 -29.84 3.17
CA GLN A 68 23.14 -28.91 3.81
C GLN A 68 23.67 -27.46 3.74
N SER A 69 24.96 -27.26 3.97
CA SER A 69 25.58 -25.93 3.86
C SER A 69 25.55 -25.40 2.42
N PHE A 70 25.81 -26.27 1.45
CA PHE A 70 25.75 -25.91 0.03
C PHE A 70 24.34 -25.52 -0.41
N GLU A 71 23.32 -26.32 -0.07
CA GLU A 71 21.92 -26.01 -0.37
C GLU A 71 21.46 -24.72 0.30
N SER A 72 21.80 -24.52 1.57
CA SER A 72 21.49 -23.29 2.32
C SER A 72 22.15 -22.06 1.67
N SER A 73 23.40 -22.17 1.21
CA SER A 73 24.08 -21.10 0.49
C SER A 73 23.37 -20.76 -0.82
N ASN A 74 22.93 -21.78 -1.57
CA ASN A 74 22.24 -21.57 -2.83
C ASN A 74 20.84 -20.96 -2.64
N GLN A 75 20.10 -21.41 -1.63
CA GLN A 75 18.82 -20.80 -1.23
C GLN A 75 19.00 -19.35 -0.82
N ASN A 76 20.02 -19.04 0.00
CA ASN A 76 20.31 -17.67 0.41
C ASN A 76 20.62 -16.76 -0.80
N ARG A 77 21.36 -17.25 -1.80
CA ARG A 77 21.60 -16.51 -3.05
C ARG A 77 20.31 -16.23 -3.82
N GLN A 78 19.42 -17.22 -3.93
CA GLN A 78 18.12 -17.02 -4.60
C GLN A 78 17.25 -16.00 -3.87
N VAL A 79 17.23 -16.05 -2.53
CA VAL A 79 16.51 -15.06 -1.71
C VAL A 79 17.09 -13.65 -1.93
N GLN A 80 18.41 -13.50 -1.93
CA GLN A 80 19.06 -12.21 -2.22
C GLN A 80 18.72 -11.68 -3.62
N GLN A 81 18.69 -12.54 -4.63
CA GLN A 81 18.28 -12.15 -5.99
C GLN A 81 16.82 -11.72 -6.05
N ALA A 82 15.92 -12.47 -5.39
CA ALA A 82 14.51 -12.10 -5.31
C ALA A 82 14.32 -10.76 -4.58
N LEU A 83 15.05 -10.53 -3.48
CA LEU A 83 15.04 -9.25 -2.77
C LEU A 83 15.54 -8.10 -3.64
N HIS A 84 16.60 -8.32 -4.44
CA HIS A 84 17.06 -7.32 -5.40
C HIS A 84 16.02 -6.99 -6.47
N GLN A 85 15.34 -8.00 -7.02
CA GLN A 85 14.26 -7.79 -7.99
C GLN A 85 13.05 -7.08 -7.37
N ILE A 86 12.70 -7.41 -6.13
CA ILE A 86 11.64 -6.71 -5.39
C ILE A 86 12.05 -5.25 -5.18
N SER A 87 13.29 -4.98 -4.76
CA SER A 87 13.79 -3.62 -4.56
C SER A 87 13.71 -2.80 -5.85
N SER A 88 14.15 -3.37 -6.98
CA SER A 88 14.08 -2.65 -8.27
C SER A 88 12.63 -2.37 -8.67
N LYS A 89 11.71 -3.31 -8.44
CA LYS A 89 10.27 -3.10 -8.70
C LYS A 89 9.65 -2.05 -7.78
N VAL A 90 10.09 -1.97 -6.52
CA VAL A 90 9.67 -0.91 -5.59
C VAL A 90 10.16 0.46 -6.06
N ASP A 91 11.36 0.55 -6.62
CA ASP A 91 11.89 1.80 -7.17
C ASP A 91 11.14 2.22 -8.44
N GLU A 92 10.85 1.30 -9.37
CA GLU A 92 9.95 1.56 -10.51
C GLU A 92 8.56 2.06 -10.03
N PHE A 93 8.04 1.50 -8.93
CA PHE A 93 6.76 1.93 -8.37
C PHE A 93 6.80 3.35 -7.78
N LYS A 94 7.95 3.78 -7.25
CA LYS A 94 8.13 5.17 -6.80
C LYS A 94 8.13 6.13 -7.98
N GLU A 95 8.76 5.77 -9.09
CA GLU A 95 8.76 6.56 -10.32
C GLU A 95 7.34 6.71 -10.87
N ILE A 96 6.58 5.62 -10.99
CA ILE A 96 5.16 5.67 -11.42
C ILE A 96 4.33 6.57 -10.50
N LYS A 97 4.54 6.48 -9.18
CA LYS A 97 3.85 7.34 -8.21
C LYS A 97 4.18 8.83 -8.43
N GLN A 98 5.43 9.14 -8.77
CA GLN A 98 5.86 10.50 -9.05
C GLN A 98 5.25 11.01 -10.36
N GLU A 99 5.31 10.22 -11.44
CA GLU A 99 4.64 10.53 -12.71
C GLU A 99 3.14 10.76 -12.53
N LEU A 100 2.46 9.94 -11.72
CA LEU A 100 1.04 10.11 -11.42
C LEU A 100 0.77 11.40 -10.63
N SER A 101 1.67 11.79 -9.74
CA SER A 101 1.58 13.05 -9.00
C SER A 101 1.73 14.25 -9.94
N ASP A 102 2.69 14.19 -10.86
CA ASP A 102 2.92 15.23 -11.86
C ASP A 102 1.74 15.32 -12.82
N MET A 103 1.24 14.19 -13.33
CA MET A 103 0.04 14.14 -14.17
C MET A 103 -1.18 14.72 -13.46
N ARG A 104 -1.34 14.47 -12.15
CA ARG A 104 -2.43 15.05 -11.35
C ARG A 104 -2.29 16.57 -11.25
N ARG A 105 -1.07 17.08 -11.08
CA ARG A 105 -0.79 18.53 -11.04
C ARG A 105 -1.10 19.17 -12.39
N ASP A 106 -0.61 18.59 -13.48
CA ASP A 106 -0.82 19.09 -14.84
C ASP A 106 -2.30 19.05 -15.23
N SER A 107 -3.03 18.02 -14.79
CA SER A 107 -4.48 17.95 -14.97
C SER A 107 -5.22 19.04 -14.19
N LYS A 108 -4.74 19.41 -13.00
CA LYS A 108 -5.32 20.51 -12.21
C LYS A 108 -5.07 21.85 -12.91
N GLU A 109 -3.85 22.10 -13.35
CA GLU A 109 -3.49 23.32 -14.09
C GLU A 109 -4.29 23.44 -15.40
N SER A 110 -4.40 22.34 -16.15
CA SER A 110 -5.24 22.29 -17.36
C SER A 110 -6.70 22.61 -17.06
N ASN A 111 -7.22 22.14 -15.92
CA ASN A 111 -8.59 22.42 -15.50
C ASN A 111 -8.78 23.90 -15.13
N ASP A 112 -7.84 24.47 -14.38
CA ASP A 112 -7.87 25.90 -14.02
C ASP A 112 -7.80 26.77 -15.29
N HIS A 113 -6.96 26.39 -16.25
CA HIS A 113 -6.86 27.06 -17.55
C HIS A 113 -8.18 26.96 -18.34
N LEU A 114 -8.81 25.78 -18.39
CA LEU A 114 -10.13 25.59 -19.03
C LEU A 114 -11.21 26.46 -18.38
N ILE A 115 -11.26 26.54 -17.05
CA ILE A 115 -12.20 27.40 -16.32
C ILE A 115 -11.96 28.86 -16.68
N SER A 116 -10.70 29.29 -16.75
CA SER A 116 -10.36 30.66 -17.13
C SER A 116 -10.80 31.01 -18.57
N MET A 117 -10.64 30.08 -19.52
CA MET A 117 -11.09 30.26 -20.90
C MET A 117 -12.60 30.32 -20.98
N LEU A 118 -13.31 29.46 -20.24
CA LEU A 118 -14.76 29.46 -20.16
C LEU A 118 -15.32 30.78 -19.59
N ASN A 119 -14.67 31.35 -18.58
CA ASN A 119 -15.03 32.68 -18.06
C ASN A 119 -14.83 33.77 -19.12
N LYS A 120 -13.70 33.76 -19.85
CA LYS A 120 -13.45 34.71 -20.95
C LYS A 120 -14.49 34.61 -22.07
N VAL A 121 -14.91 33.38 -22.42
CA VAL A 121 -15.98 33.15 -23.41
C VAL A 121 -17.31 33.69 -22.90
N THR A 122 -17.62 33.50 -21.62
CA THR A 122 -18.84 34.05 -20.98
C THR A 122 -18.87 35.57 -21.08
N ASP A 123 -17.76 36.23 -20.74
CA ASP A 123 -17.65 37.69 -20.82
C ASP A 123 -17.78 38.20 -22.25
N LYS A 124 -17.17 37.50 -23.21
CA LYS A 124 -17.26 37.86 -24.63
C LYS A 124 -18.69 37.67 -25.16
N ALA A 125 -19.33 36.54 -24.86
CA ALA A 125 -20.71 36.29 -25.25
C ALA A 125 -21.67 37.32 -24.66
N SER A 126 -21.45 37.76 -23.41
CA SER A 126 -22.25 38.83 -22.79
C SER A 126 -22.08 40.17 -23.50
N LYS A 127 -20.88 40.48 -24.01
CA LYS A 127 -20.63 41.69 -24.80
C LYS A 127 -21.25 41.61 -26.20
N ASP A 128 -21.17 40.44 -26.84
CA ASP A 128 -21.73 40.22 -28.16
C ASP A 128 -23.27 40.38 -28.14
N VAL A 129 -23.95 39.93 -27.09
CA VAL A 129 -25.40 40.18 -26.89
C VAL A 129 -25.70 41.68 -26.88
N GLY A 130 -24.90 42.50 -26.18
CA GLY A 130 -25.04 43.96 -26.21
C GLY A 130 -24.84 44.55 -27.62
N SER A 131 -23.88 44.02 -28.39
CA SER A 131 -23.65 44.47 -29.77
C SER A 131 -24.80 44.13 -30.74
N ILE A 132 -25.52 43.02 -30.49
CA ILE A 132 -26.72 42.66 -31.25
C ILE A 132 -27.81 43.70 -31.01
N PHE A 133 -28.05 44.10 -29.75
CA PHE A 133 -29.02 45.15 -29.43
C PHE A 133 -28.64 46.50 -30.04
N HIS A 134 -27.35 46.83 -30.06
CA HIS A 134 -26.86 48.02 -30.74
C HIS A 134 -27.16 47.99 -32.24
N SER A 135 -26.87 46.86 -32.90
CA SER A 135 -27.15 46.66 -34.33
C SER A 135 -28.65 46.70 -34.65
N LEU A 136 -29.50 46.19 -33.75
CA LEU A 136 -30.96 46.26 -33.90
C LEU A 136 -31.48 47.70 -33.86
N ARG A 137 -30.96 48.54 -32.96
CA ARG A 137 -31.30 49.98 -32.91
C ARG A 137 -30.84 50.72 -34.16
N GLU A 138 -29.64 50.44 -34.66
CA GLU A 138 -29.14 51.05 -35.91
C GLU A 138 -30.02 50.71 -37.13
N ASN A 139 -30.64 49.52 -37.13
CA ASN A 139 -31.56 49.09 -38.19
C ASN A 139 -33.02 49.55 -37.97
N GLY A 140 -33.29 50.42 -37.00
CA GLY A 140 -34.62 51.01 -36.78
C GLY A 140 -35.57 50.16 -35.94
N PHE A 141 -35.10 49.10 -35.28
CA PHE A 141 -35.92 48.34 -34.33
C PHE A 141 -35.85 48.98 -32.94
N GLU A 142 -37.00 49.42 -32.41
CA GLU A 142 -37.12 49.84 -31.01
C GLU A 142 -37.14 48.62 -30.10
N VAL A 143 -36.01 48.40 -29.41
CA VAL A 143 -35.92 47.42 -28.33
C VAL A 143 -36.01 48.15 -27.00
N SER A 144 -37.05 47.85 -26.24
CA SER A 144 -37.22 48.32 -24.85
C SER A 144 -36.01 47.91 -24.00
N GLU A 145 -35.53 48.83 -23.16
CA GLU A 145 -34.43 48.62 -22.22
C GLU A 145 -34.71 47.45 -21.24
N ASP A 146 -35.99 47.24 -20.90
CA ASP A 146 -36.43 46.13 -20.06
C ASP A 146 -36.28 44.78 -20.76
N LEU A 147 -36.54 44.73 -22.08
CA LEU A 147 -36.39 43.52 -22.88
C LEU A 147 -34.91 43.18 -23.08
N GLU A 148 -34.07 44.19 -23.32
CA GLU A 148 -32.61 44.06 -23.40
C GLU A 148 -32.01 43.50 -22.09
N LYS A 149 -32.42 44.07 -20.95
CA LYS A 149 -32.01 43.55 -19.63
C LYS A 149 -32.50 42.13 -19.39
N ALA A 150 -33.75 41.82 -19.72
CA ALA A 150 -34.33 40.49 -19.49
C ALA A 150 -33.62 39.41 -20.31
N ILE A 151 -33.35 39.66 -21.59
CA ILE A 151 -32.65 38.72 -22.48
C ILE A 151 -31.20 38.53 -22.04
N SER A 152 -30.50 39.62 -21.71
CA SER A 152 -29.11 39.57 -21.22
C SER A 152 -29.01 38.78 -19.91
N ALA A 153 -29.93 39.01 -18.97
CA ALA A 153 -29.99 38.29 -17.71
C ALA A 153 -30.31 36.80 -17.91
N GLN A 154 -31.23 36.47 -18.82
CA GLN A 154 -31.59 35.09 -19.12
C GLN A 154 -30.42 34.33 -19.77
N TYR A 155 -29.73 34.94 -20.73
CA TYR A 155 -28.54 34.37 -21.36
C TYR A 155 -27.43 34.13 -20.34
N ARG A 156 -27.12 35.14 -19.52
CA ARG A 156 -26.11 35.04 -18.47
C ARG A 156 -26.42 33.91 -17.48
N LYS A 157 -27.66 33.84 -16.99
CA LYS A 157 -28.11 32.79 -16.06
C LYS A 157 -28.01 31.39 -16.68
N LYS A 158 -28.38 31.23 -17.95
CA LYS A 158 -28.26 29.94 -18.66
C LYS A 158 -26.81 29.53 -18.83
N PHE A 159 -25.94 30.47 -19.17
CA PHE A 159 -24.51 30.22 -19.34
C PHE A 159 -23.83 29.87 -18.02
N GLU A 160 -24.05 30.65 -16.96
CA GLU A 160 -23.53 30.38 -15.62
C GLU A 160 -23.97 28.99 -15.09
N SER A 161 -25.21 28.58 -15.39
CA SER A 161 -25.72 27.24 -15.06
C SER A 161 -24.97 26.12 -15.78
N GLU A 162 -24.72 26.24 -17.09
CA GLU A 162 -23.95 25.24 -17.84
C GLU A 162 -22.48 25.20 -17.41
N ILE A 163 -21.88 26.36 -17.11
CA ILE A 163 -20.55 26.46 -16.52
C ILE A 163 -20.50 25.75 -15.16
N ALA A 164 -21.51 25.94 -14.32
CA ALA A 164 -21.62 25.25 -13.03
C ALA A 164 -21.75 23.73 -13.18
N LYS A 165 -22.51 23.24 -14.18
CA LYS A 165 -22.59 21.81 -14.50
C LYS A 165 -21.28 21.23 -15.01
N ILE A 166 -20.55 21.98 -15.85
CA ILE A 166 -19.23 21.59 -16.33
C ILE A 166 -18.26 21.54 -15.15
N ARG A 167 -18.22 22.59 -14.32
CA ARG A 167 -17.44 22.63 -13.08
C ARG A 167 -17.76 21.44 -12.19
N GLY A 168 -19.03 21.17 -11.92
CA GLY A 168 -19.47 20.03 -11.11
C GLY A 168 -19.04 18.67 -11.67
N ARG A 169 -19.07 18.47 -12.99
CA ARG A 169 -18.59 17.23 -13.64
C ARG A 169 -17.08 17.05 -13.50
N PHE A 170 -16.31 18.14 -13.52
CA PHE A 170 -14.86 18.10 -13.30
C PHE A 170 -14.51 17.94 -11.81
N SER A 171 -15.22 18.62 -10.91
CA SER A 171 -15.07 18.46 -9.45
C SER A 171 -15.41 17.04 -8.99
N ALA A 172 -16.42 16.39 -9.59
CA ALA A 172 -16.83 15.03 -9.21
C ALA A 172 -15.80 13.94 -9.56
N ARG A 173 -14.86 14.21 -10.48
CA ARG A 173 -13.71 13.31 -10.76
C ARG A 173 -12.52 13.56 -9.83
N VAL A 174 -12.52 14.69 -9.13
CA VAL A 174 -11.61 15.01 -8.02
C VAL A 174 -12.45 15.02 -6.75
N GLN A 175 -13.23 13.96 -6.50
CA GLN A 175 -13.90 13.85 -5.20
C GLN A 175 -12.82 13.86 -4.11
N PRO A 176 -12.95 14.72 -3.08
CA PRO A 176 -12.10 14.61 -1.91
C PRO A 176 -12.25 13.17 -1.42
N SER A 177 -11.12 12.48 -1.33
CA SER A 177 -11.09 11.10 -0.88
C SER A 177 -11.81 10.98 0.46
N ALA A 178 -12.34 9.81 0.80
CA ALA A 178 -13.06 9.62 2.07
C ALA A 178 -12.24 10.15 3.27
N ILE A 179 -10.91 10.05 3.18
CA ILE A 179 -9.99 10.62 4.16
C ILE A 179 -9.88 12.15 4.13
N ASP A 180 -9.95 12.81 2.97
CA ASP A 180 -9.93 14.28 2.89
C ASP A 180 -11.17 14.86 3.60
N GLN A 181 -12.33 14.25 3.36
CA GLN A 181 -13.60 14.67 3.99
C GLN A 181 -13.61 14.37 5.49
N ALA A 182 -13.14 13.18 5.87
CA ALA A 182 -13.07 12.79 7.28
C ALA A 182 -12.08 13.65 8.06
N LEU A 183 -10.90 13.94 7.50
CA LEU A 183 -9.90 14.78 8.13
C LEU A 183 -10.41 16.21 8.31
N ASP A 184 -11.02 16.82 7.29
CA ASP A 184 -11.61 18.16 7.42
C ASP A 184 -12.74 18.20 8.46
N ALA A 185 -13.59 17.15 8.49
CA ALA A 185 -14.63 17.02 9.51
C ALA A 185 -14.05 16.84 10.92
N LEU A 186 -12.96 16.08 11.07
CA LEU A 186 -12.26 15.85 12.33
C LEU A 186 -11.72 17.16 12.89
N ILE A 187 -10.97 17.89 12.06
CA ILE A 187 -10.33 19.17 12.38
C ILE A 187 -11.39 20.19 12.80
N ARG A 188 -12.48 20.33 12.04
CA ARG A 188 -13.51 21.35 12.30
C ARG A 188 -14.45 21.04 13.45
N LYS A 189 -14.65 19.77 13.79
CA LYS A 189 -15.65 19.36 14.81
C LYS A 189 -15.04 18.99 16.16
N GLN A 190 -13.80 18.49 16.17
CA GLN A 190 -13.22 17.90 17.39
C GLN A 190 -12.05 18.69 17.98
N PHE A 191 -11.48 19.65 17.25
CA PHE A 191 -10.31 20.40 17.72
C PHE A 191 -10.58 21.89 17.76
N GLU A 192 -10.13 22.53 18.83
CA GLU A 192 -10.09 23.99 18.90
C GLU A 192 -8.82 24.51 18.18
N PRO A 193 -8.89 25.67 17.51
CA PRO A 193 -7.70 26.31 16.93
C PRO A 193 -6.60 26.50 17.99
N GLY A 194 -5.35 26.22 17.63
CA GLY A 194 -4.19 26.24 18.51
C GLY A 194 -3.89 24.91 19.23
N THR A 195 -4.72 23.88 19.08
CA THR A 195 -4.50 22.58 19.73
C THR A 195 -3.34 21.83 19.04
N GLU A 196 -2.36 21.38 19.82
CA GLU A 196 -1.34 20.44 19.37
C GLU A 196 -1.87 19.00 19.48
N VAL A 197 -1.89 18.28 18.36
CA VAL A 197 -2.33 16.89 18.28
C VAL A 197 -1.20 16.08 17.65
N SER A 198 -0.92 14.90 18.18
CA SER A 198 0.05 14.01 17.54
C SER A 198 -0.53 13.43 16.24
N LEU A 199 0.34 13.18 15.26
CA LEU A 199 -0.07 12.49 14.03
C LEU A 199 -0.71 11.12 14.34
N LEU A 200 -0.27 10.45 15.40
CA LEU A 200 -0.78 9.16 15.83
C LEU A 200 -2.23 9.27 16.34
N GLU A 201 -2.56 10.30 17.12
CA GLU A 201 -3.93 10.55 17.59
C GLU A 201 -4.86 10.87 16.43
N VAL A 202 -4.42 11.64 15.44
CA VAL A 202 -5.21 11.90 14.22
C VAL A 202 -5.47 10.60 13.46
N VAL A 203 -4.47 9.73 13.34
CA VAL A 203 -4.60 8.39 12.73
C VAL A 203 -5.63 7.56 13.47
N ASP A 204 -5.53 7.46 14.80
CA ASP A 204 -6.42 6.66 15.63
C ASP A 204 -7.87 7.16 15.54
N LEU A 205 -8.08 8.48 15.54
CA LEU A 205 -9.41 9.07 15.43
C LEU A 205 -10.04 8.84 14.05
N LEU A 206 -9.25 8.88 12.97
CA LEU A 206 -9.73 8.55 11.63
C LEU A 206 -10.12 7.06 11.52
N VAL A 207 -9.34 6.17 12.11
CA VAL A 207 -9.65 4.73 12.16
C VAL A 207 -10.89 4.47 13.02
N TYR A 208 -11.04 5.16 14.16
CA TYR A 208 -12.21 5.06 15.03
C TYR A 208 -13.50 5.49 14.31
N GLN A 209 -13.43 6.45 13.39
CA GLN A 209 -14.55 6.84 12.53
C GLN A 209 -14.84 5.85 11.38
N GLY A 210 -14.11 4.74 11.30
CA GLY A 210 -14.29 3.71 10.28
C GLY A 210 -13.76 4.10 8.90
N VAL A 211 -12.82 5.06 8.84
CA VAL A 211 -12.24 5.51 7.58
C VAL A 211 -11.10 4.57 7.23
N GLU A 212 -11.25 3.84 6.12
CA GLU A 212 -10.16 3.06 5.54
C GLU A 212 -9.30 3.94 4.64
N TYR A 213 -7.98 3.88 4.83
CA TYR A 213 -7.02 4.66 4.04
C TYR A 213 -5.66 3.99 4.00
N THR A 214 -4.90 4.32 2.95
CA THR A 214 -3.48 4.00 2.84
C THR A 214 -2.62 5.13 3.42
N GLY A 215 -1.40 4.82 3.86
CA GLY A 215 -0.47 5.86 4.36
C GLY A 215 -0.18 6.97 3.34
N GLY A 216 -0.25 6.67 2.03
CA GLY A 216 -0.12 7.66 0.96
C GLY A 216 -1.34 8.57 0.80
N GLU A 217 -2.54 8.10 1.13
CA GLU A 217 -3.77 8.90 1.16
C GLU A 217 -3.80 9.83 2.35
N LEU A 218 -3.47 9.33 3.54
CA LEU A 218 -3.35 10.16 4.75
C LEU A 218 -2.33 11.28 4.56
N LYS A 219 -1.14 10.96 4.04
CA LYS A 219 -0.12 11.99 3.79
C LYS A 219 -0.66 13.08 2.86
N ARG A 220 -1.32 12.69 1.76
CA ARG A 220 -1.93 13.65 0.81
C ARG A 220 -3.01 14.49 1.46
N ALA A 221 -3.86 13.90 2.30
CA ALA A 221 -4.92 14.61 3.01
C ALA A 221 -4.35 15.65 3.99
N ILE A 222 -3.30 15.28 4.72
CA ILE A 222 -2.59 16.19 5.64
C ILE A 222 -1.90 17.32 4.85
N ASP A 223 -1.20 17.00 3.77
CA ASP A 223 -0.54 18.01 2.91
C ASP A 223 -1.57 18.99 2.32
N ALA A 224 -2.75 18.49 1.94
CA ALA A 224 -3.85 19.30 1.44
C ALA A 224 -4.45 20.20 2.54
N ALA A 225 -4.67 19.66 3.75
CA ALA A 225 -5.16 20.42 4.89
C ALA A 225 -4.16 21.50 5.35
N GLU A 226 -2.86 21.24 5.27
CA GLU A 226 -1.81 22.23 5.55
C GLU A 226 -1.81 23.36 4.52
N THR A 227 -1.96 23.03 3.23
CA THR A 227 -2.06 24.04 2.15
C THR A 227 -3.30 24.93 2.31
N GLN A 228 -4.36 24.40 2.94
CA GLN A 228 -5.60 25.13 3.21
C GLN A 228 -5.56 25.95 4.51
N GLY A 229 -4.45 25.93 5.26
CA GLY A 229 -4.32 26.63 6.55
C GLY A 229 -5.16 25.99 7.66
N LEU A 230 -5.61 24.75 7.48
CA LEU A 230 -6.39 24.03 8.49
C LEU A 230 -5.49 23.42 9.57
N LEU A 231 -4.24 23.16 9.22
CA LEU A 231 -3.25 22.61 10.15
C LEU A 231 -1.83 23.03 9.80
N HIS A 232 -0.91 22.88 10.75
CA HIS A 232 0.54 23.08 10.56
C HIS A 232 1.33 21.94 11.19
N ARG A 233 2.32 21.41 10.47
CA ARG A 233 3.21 20.39 11.02
C ARG A 233 4.32 21.01 11.84
N VAL A 234 4.50 20.52 13.07
CA VAL A 234 5.60 20.90 13.96
C VAL A 234 6.32 19.64 14.40
N ASN A 235 7.64 19.59 14.17
CA ASN A 235 8.48 18.51 14.66
C ASN A 235 9.04 18.91 16.03
N SER A 236 8.57 18.26 17.09
CA SER A 236 9.04 18.50 18.46
C SER A 236 9.55 17.18 19.04
N ASN A 237 10.82 17.14 19.43
CA ASN A 237 11.48 15.97 20.03
C ASN A 237 11.39 14.67 19.19
N GLY A 238 11.43 14.78 17.86
CA GLY A 238 11.39 13.63 16.97
C GLY A 238 9.99 13.05 16.74
N VAL A 239 8.95 13.68 17.29
CA VAL A 239 7.54 13.34 17.05
C VAL A 239 6.90 14.41 16.17
N VAL A 240 6.25 13.97 15.10
CA VAL A 240 5.47 14.87 14.23
C VAL A 240 4.16 15.20 14.91
N LYS A 241 4.02 16.47 15.29
CA LYS A 241 2.78 17.07 15.80
C LYS A 241 2.11 17.91 14.73
N ILE A 242 0.82 18.09 14.89
CA ILE A 242 -0.07 18.87 14.04
C ILE A 242 -0.73 19.92 14.93
N ILE A 243 -0.55 21.19 14.60
CA ILE A 243 -1.27 22.30 15.22
C ILE A 243 -2.49 22.59 14.36
N ILE A 244 -3.68 22.64 14.96
CA ILE A 244 -4.93 22.91 14.25
C ILE A 244 -5.19 24.41 14.16
N GLY A 245 -5.55 24.93 12.98
CA GLY A 245 -5.92 26.34 12.76
C GLY A 245 -4.77 27.30 12.40
N ASP A 246 -5.13 28.56 12.11
CA ASP A 246 -4.19 29.62 11.74
C ASP A 246 -3.28 30.01 12.91
N ARG A 247 -2.02 30.32 12.58
CA ARG A 247 -1.02 30.87 13.50
C ARG A 247 -1.45 32.15 14.20
#